data_AF-A0A2D9T1K7-F1
#
_entry.id   AF-A0A2D9T1K7-F1
#
_cell.length_a   1.000
_cell.length_b   1.000
_cell.length_c   1.000
_cell.angle_alpha   90.00
_cell.angle_beta   90.00
_cell.angle_gamma   90.00
#
_symmetry.space_group_name_H-M   'P 1'
#
loop_
_entity.id
_entity.type
_entity.pdbx_description
1 polymer ?
#
loop_
_entity_poly.entity_id
_entity_poly.type
_entity_poly.pdbx_seq_one_letter_code
_entity_poly.pdbx_strand_id
1 'polypeptide(L)'
;MASAPPARAPALSLLAFIMMIVGSCQVYSGVGKLGTRGYLPMPAEETAEAAEALRNVVAILDQDPHQRALGVVAIVGGVLLFLMSLRLLRRVPGSVWWAKQAMVANVLVSGGTCFRHAMHLLERSPDLVTEARTYAAASDGLTSSQVMDMIWVQLLLPEVLYGVFLIYLLWRLTRSARRAAAEPEN
;
A
#
# COMPACT_ATOMS: atom_id res chain seq x y z
N MET A 1 -43.89 -12.81 13.34
CA MET A 1 -43.48 -12.74 11.92
C MET A 1 -42.05 -12.25 11.89
N ALA A 2 -41.10 -13.11 11.54
CA ALA A 2 -39.70 -12.71 11.43
C ALA A 2 -39.55 -11.83 10.19
N SER A 3 -39.26 -10.54 10.39
CA SER A 3 -38.90 -9.64 9.30
C SER A 3 -37.64 -10.18 8.63
N ALA A 4 -37.68 -10.29 7.30
CA ALA A 4 -36.55 -10.75 6.51
C ALA A 4 -35.31 -9.93 6.86
N PRO A 5 -34.11 -10.55 6.99
CA PRO A 5 -32.90 -9.80 7.26
C PRO A 5 -32.72 -8.77 6.13
N PRO A 6 -32.52 -7.48 6.44
CA PRO A 6 -32.53 -6.45 5.41
C PRO A 6 -31.46 -6.75 4.37
N ALA A 7 -31.84 -6.67 3.09
CA ALA A 7 -31.00 -6.86 1.90
C ALA A 7 -29.77 -5.93 1.82
N ARG A 8 -29.53 -5.11 2.85
CA ARG A 8 -28.33 -4.29 3.10
C ARG A 8 -27.11 -5.10 3.56
N ALA A 9 -27.28 -6.38 3.88
CA ALA A 9 -26.22 -7.28 4.39
C ALA A 9 -25.03 -7.59 3.45
N PRO A 10 -25.18 -7.76 2.12
CA PRO A 10 -24.09 -8.27 1.28
C PRO A 10 -23.03 -7.21 0.97
N ALA A 11 -23.42 -5.95 0.76
CA ALA A 11 -22.48 -4.89 0.40
C ALA A 11 -21.52 -4.52 1.54
N LEU A 12 -22.04 -4.49 2.79
CA LEU A 12 -21.25 -4.21 3.99
C LEU A 12 -20.33 -5.38 4.35
N SER A 13 -20.80 -6.61 4.13
CA SER A 13 -19.99 -7.83 4.32
C SER A 13 -18.87 -7.92 3.29
N LEU A 14 -19.16 -7.60 2.02
CA LEU A 14 -18.14 -7.52 0.96
C LEU A 14 -17.11 -6.44 1.28
N LEU A 15 -17.54 -5.26 1.73
CA LEU A 15 -16.62 -4.19 2.12
C LEU A 15 -15.71 -4.63 3.28
N ALA A 16 -16.29 -5.27 4.30
CA ALA A 16 -15.51 -5.81 5.41
C ALA A 16 -14.51 -6.88 4.94
N PHE A 17 -14.93 -7.78 4.06
CA PHE A 17 -14.04 -8.78 3.47
C PHE A 17 -12.87 -8.15 2.71
N ILE A 18 -13.15 -7.13 1.88
CA ILE A 18 -12.11 -6.37 1.17
C ILE A 18 -11.16 -5.71 2.18
N MET A 19 -11.68 -5.01 3.19
CA MET A 19 -10.86 -4.39 4.24
C MET A 19 -9.98 -5.41 4.98
N MET A 20 -10.50 -6.63 5.20
CA MET A 20 -9.76 -7.71 5.82
C MET A 20 -8.58 -8.16 4.96
N ILE A 21 -8.79 -8.40 3.65
CA ILE A 21 -7.72 -8.74 2.71
C ILE A 21 -6.66 -7.64 2.69
N VAL A 22 -7.11 -6.40 2.56
CA VAL A 22 -6.24 -5.22 2.46
C VAL A 22 -5.43 -5.03 3.74
N GLY A 23 -6.06 -5.21 4.90
CA GLY A 23 -5.38 -5.18 6.19
C GLY A 23 -4.31 -6.27 6.32
N SER A 24 -4.62 -7.49 5.89
CA SER A 24 -3.65 -8.60 5.88
C SER A 24 -2.47 -8.33 4.94
N CYS A 25 -2.71 -7.81 3.74
CA CYS A 25 -1.66 -7.43 2.80
C CYS A 25 -0.75 -6.33 3.36
N GLN A 26 -1.32 -5.34 4.05
CA GLN A 26 -0.57 -4.29 4.76
C GLN A 26 0.35 -4.86 5.84
N VAL A 27 -0.15 -5.80 6.65
CA VAL A 27 0.67 -6.49 7.66
C VAL A 27 1.81 -7.27 6.99
N TYR A 28 1.52 -8.02 5.94
CA TYR A 28 2.55 -8.76 5.20
C TYR A 28 3.61 -7.83 4.59
N SER A 29 3.20 -6.73 3.96
CA SER A 29 4.11 -5.71 3.42
C SER A 29 4.96 -5.07 4.53
N GLY A 30 4.34 -4.72 5.65
CA GLY A 30 5.05 -4.13 6.79
C GLY A 30 6.07 -5.08 7.43
N VAL A 31 5.75 -6.38 7.54
CA VAL A 31 6.73 -7.42 7.93
C VAL A 31 7.86 -7.51 6.89
N GLY A 32 7.51 -7.40 5.60
CA GLY A 32 8.48 -7.29 4.52
C GLY A 32 9.47 -6.14 4.71
N LYS A 33 8.98 -4.94 5.10
CA LYS A 33 9.81 -3.75 5.41
C LYS A 33 10.61 -3.87 6.71
N LEU A 34 10.22 -4.76 7.62
CA LEU A 34 11.00 -5.09 8.82
C LEU A 34 12.11 -6.11 8.52
N GLY A 35 11.95 -6.93 7.49
CA GLY A 35 12.98 -7.81 6.96
C GLY A 35 13.80 -7.12 5.86
N THR A 36 15.00 -7.62 5.58
CA THR A 36 15.80 -7.21 4.42
C THR A 36 15.31 -7.89 3.15
N ARG A 37 14.06 -7.64 2.74
CA ARG A 37 13.57 -8.10 1.42
C ARG A 37 13.57 -6.93 0.45
N GLY A 38 14.59 -6.90 -0.41
CA GLY A 38 14.66 -5.99 -1.55
C GLY A 38 13.46 -6.17 -2.46
N TYR A 39 12.88 -5.05 -2.88
CA TYR A 39 11.64 -4.99 -3.65
C TYR A 39 11.84 -5.17 -5.17
N LEU A 40 13.07 -5.30 -5.64
CA LEU A 40 13.37 -5.40 -7.07
C LEU A 40 13.42 -6.87 -7.50
N PRO A 41 12.51 -7.34 -8.38
CA PRO A 41 12.64 -8.65 -8.99
C PRO A 41 13.90 -8.66 -9.86
N MET A 42 14.83 -9.58 -9.59
CA MET A 42 15.92 -9.87 -10.51
C MET A 42 15.35 -10.63 -11.72
N PRO A 43 15.53 -10.15 -12.95
CA PRO A 43 15.35 -10.96 -14.15
C PRO A 43 16.21 -12.23 -14.06
N ALA A 44 15.67 -13.35 -14.55
CA ALA A 44 16.34 -14.65 -14.46
C ALA A 44 17.59 -14.78 -15.36
N GLU A 45 17.79 -13.85 -16.30
CA GLU A 45 18.86 -13.85 -17.29
C GLU A 45 19.54 -12.47 -17.36
N GLU A 46 20.18 -12.06 -16.26
CA GLU A 46 21.03 -10.88 -16.23
C GLU A 46 22.52 -11.24 -16.32
N THR A 47 23.30 -10.35 -16.96
CA THR A 47 24.76 -10.40 -16.86
C THR A 47 25.20 -10.19 -15.41
N ALA A 48 26.36 -10.74 -15.01
CA ALA A 48 26.85 -10.59 -13.64
C ALA A 48 27.00 -9.12 -13.22
N GLU A 49 27.31 -8.24 -14.17
CA GLU A 49 27.46 -6.79 -13.99
C GLU A 49 26.10 -6.09 -13.82
N ALA A 50 25.08 -6.44 -14.61
CA ALA A 50 23.71 -5.93 -14.42
C ALA A 50 23.15 -6.35 -13.05
N ALA A 51 23.37 -7.61 -12.65
CA ALA A 51 22.94 -8.11 -11.36
C ALA A 51 23.66 -7.41 -10.19
N GLU A 52 24.92 -7.01 -10.35
CA GLU A 52 25.65 -6.24 -9.35
C GLU A 52 25.12 -4.80 -9.23
N ALA A 53 24.91 -4.12 -10.35
CA ALA A 53 24.31 -2.78 -10.37
C ALA A 53 22.92 -2.78 -9.72
N LEU A 54 22.09 -3.80 -10.01
CA LEU A 54 20.76 -3.92 -9.40
C LEU A 54 20.85 -4.19 -7.88
N ARG A 55 21.80 -5.00 -7.42
CA ARG A 55 22.07 -5.19 -5.98
C ARG A 55 22.49 -3.88 -5.31
N ASN A 56 23.32 -3.07 -5.97
CA ASN A 56 23.72 -1.76 -5.45
C ASN A 56 22.52 -0.81 -5.36
N VAL A 57 21.63 -0.79 -6.36
CA VAL A 57 20.37 -0.03 -6.30
C VAL A 57 19.54 -0.46 -5.09
N VAL A 58 19.33 -1.77 -4.88
CA VAL A 58 18.61 -2.27 -3.69
C VAL A 58 19.30 -1.81 -2.41
N ALA A 59 20.62 -1.92 -2.32
CA ALA A 59 21.38 -1.52 -1.15
C ALA A 59 21.27 -0.01 -0.87
N ILE A 60 21.22 0.84 -1.90
CA ILE A 60 21.00 2.29 -1.75
C ILE A 60 19.59 2.56 -1.20
N LEU A 61 18.58 1.87 -1.73
CA LEU A 61 17.19 2.03 -1.30
C LEU A 61 16.95 1.51 0.13
N ASP A 62 17.65 0.46 0.55
CA ASP A 62 17.58 -0.09 1.91
C ASP A 62 18.31 0.78 2.96
N GLN A 63 19.03 1.83 2.53
CA GLN A 63 19.64 2.80 3.45
C GLN A 63 18.64 3.81 4.03
N ASP A 64 17.34 3.71 3.74
CA ASP A 64 16.35 4.58 4.37
C ASP A 64 16.25 4.31 5.89
N PRO A 65 16.70 5.23 6.77
CA PRO A 65 16.64 5.04 8.22
C PRO A 65 15.20 4.90 8.75
N HIS A 66 14.19 5.32 7.97
CA HIS A 66 12.79 5.29 8.36
C HIS A 66 12.04 4.04 7.87
N GLN A 67 12.67 3.16 7.09
CA GLN A 67 12.00 1.99 6.50
C GLN A 67 11.35 1.09 7.57
N ARG A 68 12.04 0.86 8.69
CA ARG A 68 11.49 0.09 9.82
C ARG A 68 10.28 0.77 10.47
N ALA A 69 10.35 2.10 10.65
CA ALA A 69 9.23 2.86 11.20
C ALA A 69 8.01 2.79 10.28
N LEU A 70 8.20 2.96 8.96
CA LEU A 70 7.15 2.78 7.96
C LEU A 70 6.58 1.35 7.98
N GLY A 71 7.43 0.34 8.17
CA GLY A 71 7.02 -1.06 8.34
C GLY A 71 6.11 -1.27 9.55
N VAL A 72 6.48 -0.74 10.72
CA VAL A 72 5.63 -0.79 11.93
C VAL A 72 4.29 -0.10 11.69
N VAL A 73 4.31 1.09 11.09
CA VAL A 73 3.10 1.87 10.82
C VAL A 73 2.16 1.12 9.86
N ALA A 74 2.69 0.47 8.82
CA ALA A 74 1.91 -0.38 7.92
C ALA A 74 1.29 -1.59 8.65
N ILE A 75 2.02 -2.23 9.55
CA ILE A 75 1.48 -3.32 10.38
C ILE A 75 0.34 -2.81 11.26
N VAL A 76 0.53 -1.69 11.96
CA VAL A 76 -0.50 -1.11 12.83
C VAL A 76 -1.72 -0.71 12.02
N GLY A 77 -1.54 -0.04 10.88
CA GLY A 77 -2.60 0.34 9.96
C GLY A 77 -3.39 -0.87 9.44
N GLY A 78 -2.69 -1.93 9.04
CA GLY A 78 -3.27 -3.19 8.59
C GLY A 78 -4.06 -3.92 9.67
N VAL A 79 -3.52 -4.00 10.90
CA VAL A 79 -4.22 -4.57 12.07
C VAL A 79 -5.49 -3.78 12.38
N LEU A 80 -5.44 -2.45 12.33
CA LEU A 80 -6.63 -1.62 12.55
C LEU A 80 -7.71 -1.89 11.49
N LEU A 81 -7.35 -1.98 10.21
CA LEU A 81 -8.30 -2.34 9.14
C LEU A 81 -8.91 -3.72 9.34
N PHE A 82 -8.10 -4.70 9.75
CA PHE A 82 -8.53 -6.05 10.06
C PHE A 82 -9.47 -6.10 11.27
N LEU A 83 -9.17 -5.40 12.36
CA LEU A 83 -10.05 -5.34 13.52
C LEU A 83 -11.37 -4.63 13.20
N MET A 84 -11.33 -3.58 12.37
CA MET A 84 -12.54 -2.88 11.96
C MET A 84 -13.40 -3.68 10.99
N SER A 85 -12.81 -4.50 10.11
CA SER A 85 -13.59 -5.41 9.27
C SER A 85 -14.37 -6.43 10.11
N LEU A 86 -13.73 -7.00 11.15
CA LEU A 86 -14.42 -7.90 12.09
C LEU A 86 -15.55 -7.21 12.84
N ARG A 87 -15.37 -5.95 13.26
CA ARG A 87 -16.43 -5.17 13.91
C ARG A 87 -17.59 -4.85 12.97
N LEU A 88 -17.30 -4.57 11.70
CA LEU A 88 -18.32 -4.39 10.66
C LEU A 88 -19.12 -5.68 10.42
N LEU A 89 -18.44 -6.82 10.34
CA LEU A 89 -19.09 -8.14 10.20
C LEU A 89 -19.97 -8.47 11.39
N ARG A 90 -19.50 -8.17 12.61
CA ARG A 90 -20.27 -8.33 13.87
C ARG A 90 -21.36 -7.28 14.07
N ARG A 91 -21.48 -6.31 13.16
CA ARG A 91 -22.49 -5.22 13.18
C ARG A 91 -22.53 -4.45 14.51
N VAL A 92 -21.37 -4.24 15.12
CA VAL A 92 -21.27 -3.51 16.40
C VAL A 92 -21.69 -2.05 16.19
N PRO A 93 -22.48 -1.44 17.11
CA PRO A 93 -22.78 -0.01 17.07
C PRO A 93 -21.49 0.83 16.97
N GLY A 94 -21.49 1.83 16.09
CA GLY A 94 -20.31 2.69 15.86
C GLY A 94 -19.20 2.08 15.00
N SER A 95 -19.31 0.82 14.56
CA SER A 95 -18.31 0.16 13.70
C SER A 95 -18.00 0.94 12.42
N VAL A 96 -19.00 1.56 11.80
CA VAL A 96 -18.82 2.39 10.59
C VAL A 96 -17.97 3.63 10.88
N TRP A 97 -18.14 4.26 12.05
CA TRP A 97 -17.34 5.43 12.41
C TRP A 97 -15.87 5.04 12.61
N TRP A 98 -15.61 3.97 13.36
CA TRP A 98 -14.25 3.48 13.56
C TRP A 98 -13.60 2.96 12.27
N ALA A 99 -14.36 2.31 11.39
CA ALA A 99 -13.88 1.89 10.08
C ALA A 99 -13.44 3.09 9.23
N LYS A 100 -14.18 4.20 9.27
CA LYS A 100 -13.76 5.46 8.61
C LYS A 100 -12.46 6.00 9.19
N GLN A 101 -12.32 6.04 10.52
CA GLN A 101 -11.09 6.51 11.15
C GLN A 101 -9.88 5.64 10.78
N ALA A 102 -10.06 4.30 10.77
CA ALA A 102 -9.02 3.38 10.33
C ALA A 102 -8.62 3.60 8.86
N MET A 103 -9.60 3.80 7.97
CA MET A 103 -9.32 4.12 6.56
C MET A 103 -8.58 5.45 6.40
N VAL A 104 -9.04 6.52 7.08
CA VAL A 104 -8.39 7.85 7.04
C VAL A 104 -6.95 7.76 7.53
N ALA A 105 -6.72 7.07 8.66
CA ALA A 105 -5.37 6.87 9.18
C ALA A 105 -4.48 6.16 8.16
N ASN A 106 -4.96 5.09 7.51
CA ASN A 106 -4.18 4.39 6.49
C ASN A 106 -3.94 5.24 5.22
N VAL A 107 -4.89 6.11 4.83
CA VAL A 107 -4.68 7.08 3.73
C VAL A 107 -3.56 8.06 4.08
N LEU A 108 -3.55 8.60 5.30
CA LEU A 108 -2.49 9.50 5.75
C LEU A 108 -1.12 8.81 5.80
N VAL A 109 -1.08 7.56 6.27
CA VAL A 109 0.12 6.72 6.29
C VAL A 109 0.63 6.49 4.87
N SER A 110 -0.24 6.11 3.95
CA SER A 110 0.11 5.90 2.53
C SER A 110 0.66 7.18 1.91
N GLY A 111 0.02 8.33 2.14
CA GLY A 111 0.50 9.63 1.68
C GLY A 111 1.89 9.99 2.26
N GLY A 112 2.09 9.79 3.56
CA GLY A 112 3.39 10.02 4.21
C GLY A 112 4.48 9.07 3.70
N THR A 113 4.13 7.81 3.43
CA THR A 113 5.04 6.81 2.85
C THR A 113 5.46 7.20 1.43
N CYS A 114 4.50 7.58 0.57
CA CYS A 114 4.79 8.11 -0.76
C CYS A 114 5.72 9.32 -0.72
N PHE A 115 5.41 10.28 0.16
CA PHE A 115 6.23 11.47 0.32
C PHE A 115 7.65 11.11 0.76
N ARG A 116 7.81 10.20 1.73
CA ARG A 116 9.12 9.76 2.20
C ARG A 116 9.90 9.05 1.10
N HIS A 117 9.30 8.10 0.39
CA HIS A 117 9.95 7.41 -0.73
C HIS A 117 10.38 8.41 -1.82
N ALA A 118 9.54 9.39 -2.17
CA ALA A 118 9.90 10.42 -3.14
C ALA A 118 11.09 11.26 -2.66
N MET A 119 11.09 11.70 -1.40
CA MET A 119 12.22 12.44 -0.83
C MET A 119 13.50 11.59 -0.80
N HIS A 120 13.40 10.32 -0.42
CA HIS A 120 14.55 9.41 -0.41
C HIS A 120 15.14 9.19 -1.80
N LEU A 121 14.28 9.00 -2.82
CA LEU A 121 14.71 8.88 -4.22
C LEU A 121 15.38 10.16 -4.72
N LEU A 122 14.88 11.34 -4.34
CA LEU A 122 15.50 12.62 -4.70
C LEU A 122 16.88 12.78 -4.03
N GLU A 123 16.96 12.49 -2.72
CA GLU A 123 18.22 12.51 -1.94
C GLU A 123 19.28 11.58 -2.52
N ARG A 124 18.87 10.39 -2.99
CA ARG A 124 19.77 9.35 -3.54
C ARG A 124 19.86 9.37 -5.06
N SER A 125 19.26 10.34 -5.73
CA SER A 125 19.20 10.39 -7.19
C SER A 125 20.57 10.35 -7.88
N PRO A 126 21.66 11.00 -7.38
CA PRO A 126 22.95 10.93 -8.06
C PRO A 126 23.56 9.51 -8.05
N ASP A 127 23.45 8.82 -6.91
CA ASP A 127 23.95 7.45 -6.74
C ASP A 127 23.11 6.48 -7.59
N LEU A 128 21.78 6.63 -7.55
CA LEU A 128 20.85 5.81 -8.33
C LEU A 128 21.03 6.00 -9.85
N VAL A 129 21.28 7.23 -10.32
CA VAL A 129 21.54 7.49 -11.75
C VAL A 129 22.85 6.86 -12.18
N THR A 130 23.87 6.82 -11.31
CA THR A 130 25.14 6.15 -11.59
C THR A 130 24.91 4.65 -11.79
N GLU A 131 24.26 3.98 -10.84
CA GLU A 131 23.96 2.55 -10.95
C GLU A 131 23.00 2.23 -12.11
N ALA A 132 22.02 3.10 -12.38
CA ALA A 132 21.11 2.95 -13.51
C ALA A 132 21.84 3.02 -14.86
N ARG A 133 22.93 3.80 -14.97
CA ARG A 133 23.79 3.82 -16.16
C ARG A 133 24.61 2.54 -16.28
N THR A 134 25.17 2.05 -15.19
CA THR A 134 25.90 0.77 -15.16
C THR A 134 24.98 -0.37 -15.60
N TYR A 135 23.78 -0.43 -15.03
CA TYR A 135 22.77 -1.42 -15.40
C TYR A 135 22.36 -1.29 -16.88
N ALA A 136 22.07 -0.07 -17.35
CA ALA A 136 21.70 0.16 -18.74
C ALA A 136 22.81 -0.19 -19.74
N ALA A 137 24.08 0.01 -19.38
CA ALA A 137 25.21 -0.38 -20.21
C ALA A 137 25.38 -1.91 -20.29
N ALA A 138 25.01 -2.62 -19.22
CA ALA A 138 25.08 -4.07 -19.11
C ALA A 138 23.80 -4.79 -19.60
N SER A 139 22.75 -4.04 -19.95
CA SER A 139 21.44 -4.53 -20.39
C SER A 139 21.17 -4.15 -21.83
N ASP A 140 20.89 -5.11 -22.70
CA ASP A 140 20.58 -4.83 -24.11
C ASP A 140 19.27 -4.03 -24.25
N GLY A 141 19.37 -2.80 -24.76
CA GLY A 141 18.22 -2.00 -25.19
C GLY A 141 17.52 -1.14 -24.14
N LEU A 142 18.06 -1.05 -22.91
CA LEU A 142 17.53 -0.15 -21.88
C LEU A 142 18.36 1.13 -21.75
N THR A 143 17.70 2.27 -21.59
CA THR A 143 18.36 3.52 -21.24
C THR A 143 18.39 3.70 -19.72
N SER A 144 19.37 4.44 -19.21
CA SER A 144 19.42 4.80 -17.77
C SER A 144 18.15 5.53 -17.30
N SER A 145 17.51 6.32 -18.16
CA SER A 145 16.22 6.96 -17.84
C SER A 145 15.10 5.94 -17.65
N GLN A 146 15.02 4.89 -18.49
CA GLN A 146 14.02 3.83 -18.33
C GLN A 146 14.24 3.03 -17.05
N VAL A 147 15.49 2.76 -16.68
CA VAL A 147 15.83 2.09 -15.42
C VAL A 147 15.40 2.95 -14.23
N MET A 148 15.68 4.25 -14.27
CA MET A 148 15.21 5.19 -13.25
C MET A 148 13.68 5.22 -13.17
N ASP A 149 12.98 5.31 -14.31
CA ASP A 149 11.52 5.29 -14.34
C ASP A 149 10.98 4.00 -13.72
N MET A 150 11.60 2.84 -13.98
CA MET A 150 11.25 1.57 -13.35
C MET A 150 11.41 1.62 -11.83
N ILE A 151 12.50 2.19 -11.31
CA ILE A 151 12.73 2.35 -9.86
C ILE A 151 11.62 3.23 -9.26
N TRP A 152 11.34 4.39 -9.86
CA TRP A 152 10.28 5.31 -9.41
C TRP A 152 8.91 4.63 -9.40
N VAL A 153 8.57 3.94 -10.50
CA VAL A 153 7.30 3.25 -10.66
C VAL A 153 7.17 2.12 -9.64
N GLN A 154 8.18 1.27 -9.47
CA GLN A 154 8.10 0.15 -8.52
C GLN A 154 7.97 0.62 -7.07
N LEU A 155 8.61 1.73 -6.69
CA LEU A 155 8.58 2.22 -5.32
C LEU A 155 7.34 3.06 -4.99
N LEU A 156 6.86 3.89 -5.92
CA LEU A 156 5.75 4.82 -5.67
C LEU A 156 4.40 4.30 -6.15
N LEU A 157 4.33 3.61 -7.29
CA LEU A 157 3.05 3.21 -7.88
C LEU A 157 2.21 2.33 -6.93
N PRO A 158 2.78 1.30 -6.26
CA PRO A 158 2.00 0.47 -5.34
C PRO A 158 1.40 1.28 -4.19
N GLU A 159 2.16 2.22 -3.64
CA GLU A 159 1.72 3.06 -2.52
C GLU A 159 0.64 4.06 -2.95
N VAL A 160 0.78 4.66 -4.14
CA VAL A 160 -0.25 5.55 -4.72
C VAL A 160 -1.53 4.78 -5.03
N LEU A 161 -1.44 3.63 -5.69
CA LEU A 161 -2.60 2.80 -6.00
C LEU A 161 -3.32 2.34 -4.73
N TYR A 162 -2.55 1.98 -3.70
CA TYR A 162 -3.09 1.63 -2.39
C TYR A 162 -3.85 2.82 -1.75
N GLY A 163 -3.25 4.01 -1.73
CA GLY A 163 -3.90 5.22 -1.20
C GLY A 163 -5.19 5.58 -1.95
N VAL A 164 -5.16 5.56 -3.28
CA VAL A 164 -6.34 5.80 -4.14
C VAL A 164 -7.44 4.76 -3.85
N PHE A 165 -7.06 3.50 -3.71
CA PHE A 165 -7.98 2.43 -3.39
C PHE A 165 -8.66 2.63 -2.03
N LEU A 166 -7.92 3.04 -1.00
CA LEU A 166 -8.51 3.37 0.30
C LEU A 166 -9.45 4.57 0.24
N ILE A 167 -9.09 5.62 -0.51
CA ILE A 167 -9.96 6.78 -0.73
C ILE A 167 -11.28 6.32 -1.37
N TYR A 168 -11.21 5.43 -2.37
CA TYR A 168 -12.39 4.85 -2.98
C TYR A 168 -13.25 4.06 -1.97
N LEU A 169 -12.64 3.22 -1.12
CA LEU A 169 -13.37 2.49 -0.07
C LEU A 169 -14.02 3.44 0.95
N LEU A 170 -13.31 4.49 1.36
CA LEU A 170 -13.81 5.50 2.30
C LEU A 170 -15.00 6.27 1.72
N TRP A 171 -14.90 6.67 0.45
CA TRP A 171 -15.99 7.30 -0.28
C TRP A 171 -17.21 6.38 -0.36
N ARG A 172 -17.01 5.10 -0.70
CA ARG A 172 -18.07 4.09 -0.80
C ARG A 172 -18.76 3.86 0.55
N LEU A 173 -17.98 3.69 1.62
CA LEU A 173 -18.50 3.52 2.99
C LEU A 173 -19.34 4.74 3.43
N THR A 174 -18.89 5.95 3.10
CA THR A 174 -19.59 7.19 3.43
C THR A 174 -20.90 7.32 2.66
N ARG A 175 -20.93 6.94 1.38
CA ARG A 175 -22.14 6.99 0.55
C ARG A 175 -23.18 5.96 0.99
N SER A 176 -22.77 4.74 1.35
CA SER A 176 -23.65 3.71 1.89
C SER A 176 -24.33 4.16 3.19
N ALA A 177 -23.59 4.82 4.08
CA ALA A 177 -24.14 5.36 5.33
C ALA A 177 -25.17 6.48 5.07
N ARG A 178 -24.91 7.40 4.13
CA ARG A 178 -25.85 8.48 3.78
C ARG A 178 -27.15 7.95 3.18
N ARG A 179 -27.10 6.94 2.31
CA ARG A 179 -28.30 6.31 1.74
C ARG A 179 -29.14 5.63 2.81
N ALA A 180 -28.51 4.92 3.75
CA ALA A 180 -29.21 4.25 4.85
C ALA A 180 -29.96 5.23 5.78
N ALA A 181 -29.46 6.46 5.92
CA ALA A 181 -30.08 7.52 6.72
C ALA A 181 -31.20 8.29 5.96
N ALA A 182 -31.32 8.13 4.64
CA ALA A 182 -32.26 8.85 3.79
C ALA A 182 -33.51 8.05 3.40
N GLU A 183 -33.57 6.75 3.74
CA GLU A 183 -34.79 5.94 3.66
C GLU A 183 -35.51 6.02 5.02
N PRO A 184 -36.55 6.87 5.18
CA PRO A 184 -37.39 6.83 6.37
C PRO A 184 -38.13 5.48 6.43
N GLU A 185 -38.21 4.91 7.62
CA GLU A 185 -39.01 3.70 7.90
C GLU A 185 -40.47 3.96 7.49
N ASN A 186 -40.90 3.32 6.40
CA ASN A 186 -42.30 3.11 6.06
C ASN A 186 -42.73 1.72 6.50
#